data_AF-A0A4Q5XVK1-F1
#
_entry.id   AF-A0A4Q5XVK1-F1
#
_cell.length_a   1.000
_cell.length_b   1.000
_cell.length_c   1.000
_cell.angle_alpha   90.00
_cell.angle_beta   90.00
_cell.angle_gamma   90.00
#
_symmetry.space_group_name_H-M   'P 1'
#
loop_
_entity.id
_entity.type
_entity.pdbx_description
1 polymer ?
#
loop_
_entity_poly.entity_id
_entity_poly.type
_entity_poly.pdbx_seq_one_letter_code
_entity_poly.pdbx_strand_id
1 'polypeptide(L)'
;MSGPAPRAKHARRAGIFALILAAIAAPLALSGVMGASAWQGQEWTTGQSWSDGREVQWRATRALGCDGSNVEMRLINNTSSSGEVGLKDITFQCARSSPFDAPARTIGTVAPGGTYSAPVINCACAERGGVKQLISVSIDILRGENAETYTNGCSYKGATAAGKREGRGVYSCPDGYRYEGNYVAGEINGTGTEKLSSGETYTGAFVNGERNGLGRMTYSDGSIYEGDYIRGKRSGNGTQTYKDGSVYVGDWKDDRRNGEGAYTTGDKVWTYDGGWLNDRRSGQGKLAANDGSYTYIGAFADDRRTGQATATFGDGRVFRGTFVNDVQDGPGELTFKDGRKITGQFHDHRPSGSAIEVSSVATINGTWAEGLLQGRAVVQYVTGERFEGQYVNGKRNGPGTDTRLDGSKEECRWIDDVRQPACTRITPNGKRIEYRSNSRN
;
A
#
# COMPACT_ATOMS: atom_id res chain seq x y z
N MET A 1 -45.66 -19.18 5.50
CA MET A 1 -45.46 -17.80 5.03
C MET A 1 -44.24 -17.22 5.73
N SER A 2 -43.37 -16.54 4.95
CA SER A 2 -42.21 -15.73 5.34
C SER A 2 -41.09 -16.35 6.18
N GLY A 3 -40.08 -16.92 5.51
CA GLY A 3 -38.71 -16.99 6.01
C GLY A 3 -37.85 -15.84 5.42
N PRO A 4 -36.81 -15.34 6.11
CA PRO A 4 -36.03 -14.20 5.63
C PRO A 4 -34.99 -14.61 4.59
N ALA A 5 -34.86 -13.77 3.55
CA ALA A 5 -34.00 -13.95 2.39
C ALA A 5 -32.49 -13.78 2.70
N PRO A 6 -31.59 -14.47 1.96
CA PRO A 6 -30.15 -14.28 2.10
C PRO A 6 -29.68 -13.00 1.36
N ARG A 7 -28.90 -12.16 2.06
CA ARG A 7 -28.27 -10.96 1.49
C ARG A 7 -27.13 -11.36 0.54
N ALA A 8 -27.26 -10.97 -0.72
CA ALA A 8 -26.23 -11.04 -1.74
C ALA A 8 -25.01 -10.18 -1.35
N LYS A 9 -23.87 -10.83 -1.11
CA LYS A 9 -22.55 -10.22 -1.29
C LYS A 9 -22.15 -10.52 -2.73
N HIS A 10 -22.01 -9.50 -3.59
CA HIS A 10 -21.12 -9.43 -4.75
C HIS A 10 -21.40 -8.13 -5.50
N ALA A 11 -20.45 -7.19 -5.48
CA ALA A 11 -20.09 -6.31 -6.60
C ALA A 11 -19.24 -5.13 -6.08
N ARG A 12 -17.95 -5.14 -6.39
CA ARG A 12 -17.23 -4.01 -7.04
C ARG A 12 -15.76 -4.40 -7.22
N ARG A 13 -15.50 -5.04 -8.37
CA ARG A 13 -14.24 -4.92 -9.11
C ARG A 13 -14.40 -3.73 -10.08
N ALA A 14 -13.25 -3.16 -10.48
CA ALA A 14 -13.00 -2.08 -11.45
C ALA A 14 -12.87 -0.68 -10.81
N GLY A 15 -11.83 0.11 -11.07
CA GLY A 15 -10.68 -0.09 -11.95
C GLY A 15 -9.67 1.05 -11.75
N ILE A 16 -8.40 0.69 -11.64
CA ILE A 16 -7.26 1.61 -11.72
C ILE A 16 -6.60 1.25 -13.05
N PHE A 17 -6.74 2.07 -14.09
CA PHE A 17 -5.77 2.29 -15.18
C PHE A 17 -6.32 3.25 -16.26
N ALA A 18 -5.40 4.08 -16.80
CA ALA A 18 -5.44 4.90 -18.03
C ALA A 18 -6.02 6.35 -17.88
N LEU A 19 -5.47 7.42 -18.49
CA LEU A 19 -4.49 7.58 -19.58
C LEU A 19 -4.01 9.07 -19.65
N ILE A 20 -2.77 9.31 -20.09
CA ILE A 20 -2.25 10.59 -20.61
C ILE A 20 -2.09 10.45 -22.13
N LEU A 21 -2.69 11.34 -22.93
CA LEU A 21 -2.09 12.00 -24.13
C LEU A 21 -3.10 12.93 -24.82
N ALA A 22 -2.56 13.94 -25.50
CA ALA A 22 -3.16 15.25 -25.73
C ALA A 22 -3.64 15.53 -27.17
N ALA A 23 -4.42 16.62 -27.29
CA ALA A 23 -4.28 17.71 -28.27
C ALA A 23 -5.26 17.82 -29.47
N ILE A 24 -5.87 19.02 -29.52
CA ILE A 24 -6.28 19.85 -30.68
C ILE A 24 -7.65 19.58 -31.34
N ALA A 25 -8.64 20.41 -30.99
CA ALA A 25 -9.29 21.35 -31.92
C ALA A 25 -10.35 22.23 -31.20
N ALA A 26 -10.09 23.54 -31.18
CA ALA A 26 -11.07 24.63 -31.04
C ALA A 26 -10.67 25.67 -32.13
N PRO A 27 -11.44 26.72 -32.50
CA PRO A 27 -12.60 27.31 -31.80
C PRO A 27 -13.75 27.75 -32.78
N LEU A 28 -14.96 28.13 -32.36
CA LEU A 28 -15.49 29.48 -32.05
C LEU A 28 -17.03 29.32 -32.16
N ALA A 29 -17.95 29.92 -31.38
CA ALA A 29 -17.98 31.23 -30.75
C ALA A 29 -19.09 31.33 -29.68
N LEU A 30 -18.76 32.06 -28.59
CA LEU A 30 -19.56 33.05 -27.81
C LEU A 30 -21.00 32.70 -27.38
N SER A 31 -21.47 32.93 -26.15
CA SER A 31 -20.96 33.63 -24.97
C SER A 31 -21.94 33.37 -23.83
N GLY A 32 -21.43 32.91 -22.69
CA GLY A 32 -22.20 32.63 -21.49
C GLY A 32 -21.25 32.17 -20.40
N VAL A 33 -20.40 33.09 -19.95
CA VAL A 33 -19.40 32.88 -18.90
C VAL A 33 -20.14 32.57 -17.59
N MET A 34 -20.30 31.29 -17.24
CA MET A 34 -20.25 30.89 -15.84
C MET A 34 -18.79 30.57 -15.54
N GLY A 35 -18.05 31.63 -15.23
CA GLY A 35 -16.70 31.50 -14.72
C GLY A 35 -16.72 30.63 -13.46
N ALA A 36 -15.73 29.77 -13.34
CA ALA A 36 -15.27 29.31 -12.05
C ALA A 36 -15.09 30.57 -11.18
N SER A 37 -15.95 30.74 -10.17
CA SER A 37 -15.81 31.80 -9.18
C SER A 37 -14.59 31.49 -8.33
N ALA A 38 -13.42 31.82 -8.85
CA ALA A 38 -12.20 31.91 -8.08
C ALA A 38 -12.42 33.00 -7.03
N TRP A 39 -12.42 32.59 -5.77
CA TRP A 39 -12.55 33.42 -4.57
C TRP A 39 -11.72 34.71 -4.68
N GLN A 40 -12.38 35.83 -5.00
CA GLN A 40 -11.85 37.18 -4.86
C GLN A 40 -12.35 37.74 -3.52
N GLY A 41 -11.44 38.45 -2.82
CA GLY A 41 -11.46 38.78 -1.39
C GLY A 41 -12.84 38.99 -0.74
N GLN A 42 -13.11 38.21 0.30
CA GLN A 42 -14.27 38.41 1.17
C GLN A 42 -13.95 39.29 2.38
N GLU A 43 -15.00 39.95 2.90
CA GLU A 43 -15.00 40.63 4.19
C GLU A 43 -14.78 39.64 5.35
N TRP A 44 -14.34 40.15 6.50
CA TRP A 44 -14.16 39.35 7.71
C TRP A 44 -15.51 38.81 8.20
N THR A 45 -15.61 37.50 8.39
CA THR A 45 -16.77 36.84 8.97
C THR A 45 -16.57 36.68 10.47
N THR A 46 -17.55 37.13 11.25
CA THR A 46 -17.59 36.92 12.69
C THR A 46 -17.92 35.47 13.02
N GLY A 47 -17.08 34.92 13.89
CA GLY A 47 -17.21 33.59 14.40
C GLY A 47 -17.82 33.53 15.78
N GLN A 48 -17.06 32.96 16.69
CA GLN A 48 -17.40 32.89 18.09
C GLN A 48 -17.14 34.24 18.77
N SER A 49 -18.14 34.73 19.50
CA SER A 49 -18.09 35.93 20.34
C SER A 49 -18.34 35.57 21.79
N TRP A 50 -17.63 36.21 22.72
CA TRP A 50 -17.80 36.00 24.17
C TRP A 50 -18.37 37.25 24.83
N SER A 51 -19.09 37.05 25.94
CA SER A 51 -19.75 38.12 26.72
C SER A 51 -18.79 39.15 27.33
N ASP A 52 -17.49 38.87 27.33
CA ASP A 52 -16.44 39.78 27.79
C ASP A 52 -15.89 40.70 26.68
N GLY A 53 -16.49 40.69 25.48
CA GLY A 53 -16.11 41.59 24.38
C GLY A 53 -15.00 41.05 23.48
N ARG A 54 -14.64 39.78 23.62
CA ARG A 54 -13.70 39.08 22.72
C ARG A 54 -14.44 38.48 21.53
N GLU A 55 -13.76 38.46 20.39
CA GLU A 55 -14.33 37.95 19.14
C GLU A 55 -13.26 37.31 18.25
N VAL A 56 -13.60 36.18 17.63
CA VAL A 56 -12.83 35.59 16.55
C VAL A 56 -13.45 35.96 15.22
N GLN A 57 -12.60 36.35 14.27
CA GLN A 57 -13.01 36.54 12.89
C GLN A 57 -12.12 35.74 11.94
N TRP A 58 -12.69 35.33 10.80
CA TRP A 58 -11.94 34.65 9.74
C TRP A 58 -12.36 35.16 8.36
N ARG A 59 -11.50 34.92 7.36
CA ARG A 59 -11.83 35.13 5.95
C ARG A 59 -11.11 34.11 5.07
N ALA A 60 -11.73 33.76 3.94
CA ALA A 60 -11.07 32.98 2.91
C ALA A 60 -10.21 33.90 2.01
N THR A 61 -9.00 33.45 1.67
CA THR A 61 -8.09 34.15 0.74
C THR A 61 -7.66 33.25 -0.41
N ARG A 62 -7.17 33.87 -1.49
CA ARG A 62 -6.71 33.17 -2.69
C ARG A 62 -5.29 32.62 -2.46
N ALA A 63 -5.07 31.34 -2.73
CA ALA A 63 -3.76 30.70 -2.55
C ALA A 63 -2.78 30.96 -3.71
N LEU A 64 -1.48 31.02 -3.37
CA LEU A 64 -0.35 30.87 -4.29
C LEU A 64 0.07 29.39 -4.27
N GLY A 65 -0.45 28.57 -5.20
CA GLY A 65 -0.16 27.14 -5.29
C GLY A 65 -1.38 26.21 -5.15
N CYS A 66 -1.16 24.92 -5.40
CA CYS A 66 -2.15 23.88 -5.76
C CYS A 66 -3.53 23.95 -5.05
N ASP A 67 -4.57 24.26 -5.82
CA ASP A 67 -5.94 23.73 -5.77
C ASP A 67 -6.86 23.99 -4.53
N GLY A 68 -6.60 24.96 -3.63
CA GLY A 68 -7.54 25.19 -2.51
C GLY A 68 -7.41 26.53 -1.78
N SER A 69 -8.53 27.04 -1.27
CA SER A 69 -8.66 28.32 -0.55
C SER A 69 -7.84 28.35 0.74
N ASN A 70 -7.22 29.49 1.00
CA ASN A 70 -6.52 29.80 2.25
C ASN A 70 -7.51 30.36 3.28
N VAL A 71 -7.31 30.14 4.58
CA VAL A 71 -8.08 30.82 5.63
C VAL A 71 -7.16 31.68 6.47
N GLU A 72 -7.48 32.97 6.57
CA GLU A 72 -6.86 33.91 7.50
C GLU A 72 -7.78 34.12 8.71
N MET A 73 -7.17 34.23 9.89
CA MET A 73 -7.90 34.39 11.14
C MET A 73 -7.30 35.51 11.98
N ARG A 74 -8.16 36.20 12.71
CA ARG A 74 -7.75 37.13 13.76
C ARG A 74 -8.55 36.93 15.04
N LEU A 75 -7.86 37.05 16.17
CA LEU A 75 -8.50 37.19 17.48
C LEU A 75 -8.48 38.67 17.87
N ILE A 76 -9.64 39.19 18.24
CA ILE A 76 -9.84 40.55 18.74
C ILE A 76 -10.08 40.46 20.24
N ASN A 77 -9.21 41.07 21.04
CA ASN A 77 -9.36 41.16 22.48
C ASN A 77 -9.65 42.61 22.92
N ASN A 78 -10.92 43.00 22.96
CA ASN A 78 -11.33 44.35 23.39
C ASN A 78 -11.53 44.48 24.92
N THR A 79 -11.02 43.52 25.71
CA THR A 79 -11.13 43.56 27.18
C THR A 79 -10.07 44.46 27.81
N SER A 80 -10.39 45.05 28.96
CA SER A 80 -9.45 45.79 29.83
C SER A 80 -8.82 44.93 30.94
N SER A 81 -9.21 43.66 31.06
CA SER A 81 -8.70 42.72 32.08
C SER A 81 -7.41 42.03 31.64
N SER A 82 -6.43 41.96 32.56
CA SER A 82 -5.09 41.45 32.34
C SER A 82 -5.02 39.91 32.31
N GLY A 83 -4.74 39.34 31.15
CA GLY A 83 -4.32 37.95 30.99
C GLY A 83 -3.78 37.70 29.59
N GLU A 84 -2.67 36.98 29.47
CA GLU A 84 -2.19 36.52 28.17
C GLU A 84 -3.15 35.46 27.62
N VAL A 85 -3.81 35.74 26.50
CA VAL A 85 -4.67 34.77 25.82
C VAL A 85 -3.83 34.00 24.81
N GLY A 86 -3.46 32.76 25.17
CA GLY A 86 -2.88 31.83 24.22
C GLY A 86 -3.97 31.21 23.34
N LEU A 87 -3.90 31.41 22.02
CA LEU A 87 -4.70 30.63 21.07
C LEU A 87 -4.07 29.24 20.95
N LYS A 88 -4.83 28.21 21.30
CA LYS A 88 -4.37 26.84 21.14
C LYS A 88 -5.46 25.95 20.57
N ASP A 89 -5.11 25.26 19.50
CA ASP A 89 -5.93 24.34 18.71
C ASP A 89 -6.95 25.07 17.85
N ILE A 90 -6.74 24.99 16.54
CA ILE A 90 -7.69 25.42 15.52
C ILE A 90 -8.00 24.20 14.68
N THR A 91 -9.19 23.64 14.86
CA THR A 91 -9.69 22.55 14.03
C THR A 91 -10.50 23.15 12.89
N PHE A 92 -10.10 22.87 11.65
CA PHE A 92 -10.86 23.21 10.46
C PHE A 92 -11.61 21.99 9.98
N GLN A 93 -12.94 21.99 10.08
CA GLN A 93 -13.74 20.95 9.45
C GLN A 93 -14.10 21.35 8.02
N CYS A 94 -13.34 20.80 7.09
CA CYS A 94 -13.61 20.88 5.65
C CYS A 94 -14.57 19.75 5.25
N ALA A 95 -15.59 20.07 4.45
CA ALA A 95 -16.47 19.07 3.84
C ALA A 95 -15.64 18.15 2.92
N ARG A 96 -15.48 16.89 3.33
CA ARG A 96 -14.80 15.79 2.62
C ARG A 96 -15.62 14.49 2.79
N SER A 97 -15.28 13.45 2.03
CA SER A 97 -15.83 12.10 2.22
C SER A 97 -15.40 11.44 3.55
N SER A 98 -14.38 11.95 4.23
CA SER A 98 -14.06 11.66 5.64
C SER A 98 -13.66 12.95 6.38
N PRO A 99 -13.85 13.06 7.70
CA PRO A 99 -13.40 14.21 8.46
C PRO A 99 -11.87 14.36 8.34
N PHE A 100 -11.42 15.61 8.16
CA PHE A 100 -10.01 16.00 8.25
C PHE A 100 -9.87 16.86 9.49
N ASP A 101 -9.06 16.41 10.45
CA ASP A 101 -8.69 17.19 11.62
C ASP A 101 -7.32 17.82 11.37
N ALA A 102 -7.30 19.15 11.18
CA ALA A 102 -6.06 19.88 11.08
C ALA A 102 -5.26 19.73 12.40
N PRO A 103 -3.92 19.61 12.34
CA PRO A 103 -3.11 19.49 13.55
C PRO A 103 -3.24 20.75 14.40
N ALA A 104 -3.48 20.55 15.69
CA ALA A 104 -3.41 21.55 16.74
C ALA A 104 -2.14 22.41 16.63
N ARG A 105 -2.29 23.74 16.60
CA ARG A 105 -1.16 24.67 16.67
C ARG A 105 -1.45 25.75 17.71
N THR A 106 -0.43 26.08 18.52
CA THR A 106 -0.41 27.32 19.29
C THR A 106 -0.06 28.43 18.33
N ILE A 107 -0.94 29.41 18.15
CA ILE A 107 -0.70 30.42 17.12
C ILE A 107 -0.12 31.71 17.72
N GLY A 108 -0.47 32.07 18.95
CA GLY A 108 0.23 33.18 19.64
C GLY A 108 -0.45 33.57 20.94
N THR A 109 0.12 34.57 21.61
CA THR A 109 -0.46 35.23 22.79
C THR A 109 -1.00 36.61 22.40
N VAL A 110 -2.19 36.97 22.90
CA VAL A 110 -2.79 38.28 22.66
C VAL A 110 -2.90 39.03 23.98
N ALA A 111 -2.26 40.21 24.05
CA ALA A 111 -2.38 41.13 25.17
C ALA A 111 -3.75 41.85 25.17
N PRO A 112 -4.20 42.41 26.31
CA PRO A 112 -5.41 43.23 26.36
C PRO A 112 -5.35 44.39 25.36
N GLY A 113 -6.42 44.60 24.59
CA GLY A 113 -6.48 45.61 23.51
C GLY A 113 -5.72 45.23 22.22
N GLY A 114 -5.10 44.05 22.16
CA GLY A 114 -4.33 43.59 21.01
C GLY A 114 -5.15 42.84 19.96
N THR A 115 -4.62 42.77 18.74
CA THR A 115 -5.09 41.88 17.67
C THR A 115 -3.95 40.94 17.29
N TYR A 116 -4.26 39.64 17.11
CA TYR A 116 -3.30 38.66 16.63
C TYR A 116 -3.79 38.02 15.34
N SER A 117 -2.91 37.96 14.34
CA SER A 117 -3.17 37.34 13.03
C SER A 117 -2.37 36.04 12.88
N ALA A 118 -3.07 34.94 12.64
CA ALA A 118 -2.49 33.62 12.41
C ALA A 118 -1.89 33.48 11.00
N PRO A 119 -0.83 32.68 10.79
CA PRO A 119 -0.39 32.31 9.45
C PRO A 119 -1.49 31.50 8.74
N VAL A 120 -1.48 31.62 7.42
CA VAL A 120 -2.43 30.99 6.50
C VAL A 120 -2.36 29.47 6.58
N ILE A 121 -3.51 28.81 6.78
CA ILE A 121 -3.60 27.35 6.91
C ILE A 121 -4.15 26.74 5.62
N ASN A 122 -3.34 25.89 4.98
CA ASN A 122 -3.68 25.22 3.72
C ASN A 122 -4.55 23.98 4.00
N CYS A 123 -5.77 23.97 3.45
CA CYS A 123 -6.72 22.87 3.61
C CYS A 123 -6.65 21.81 2.49
N ALA A 124 -5.67 21.89 1.58
CA ALA A 124 -5.53 21.00 0.43
C ALA A 124 -4.12 20.40 0.27
N CYS A 125 -4.05 19.07 0.19
CA CYS A 125 -3.11 18.30 -0.63
C CYS A 125 -3.67 16.87 -0.83
N ALA A 126 -3.59 16.39 -2.08
CA ALA A 126 -4.03 15.11 -2.65
C ALA A 126 -5.50 15.01 -3.15
N GLU A 127 -5.62 14.81 -4.47
CA GLU A 127 -6.79 14.61 -5.36
C GLU A 127 -7.55 15.83 -5.92
N ARG A 128 -7.75 15.79 -7.26
CA ARG A 128 -8.50 16.78 -8.06
C ARG A 128 -9.94 16.87 -7.58
N GLY A 129 -10.25 17.86 -6.75
CA GLY A 129 -11.61 18.10 -6.27
C GLY A 129 -11.75 19.21 -5.22
N GLY A 130 -10.69 19.52 -4.48
CA GLY A 130 -10.67 20.63 -3.52
C GLY A 130 -11.67 20.48 -2.36
N VAL A 131 -11.57 21.37 -1.37
CA VAL A 131 -12.54 21.49 -0.27
C VAL A 131 -13.81 22.16 -0.80
N LYS A 132 -14.98 21.56 -0.56
CA LYS A 132 -16.27 22.09 -1.07
C LYS A 132 -16.95 23.09 -0.12
N GLN A 133 -16.82 22.95 1.21
CA GLN A 133 -17.41 23.85 2.23
C GLN A 133 -16.63 23.79 3.56
N LEU A 134 -16.56 24.89 4.30
CA LEU A 134 -16.07 24.95 5.70
C LEU A 134 -17.30 24.88 6.62
N ILE A 135 -17.37 23.89 7.50
CA ILE A 135 -18.62 23.57 8.25
C ILE A 135 -18.56 24.09 9.69
N SER A 136 -17.38 24.11 10.32
CA SER A 136 -17.21 24.65 11.68
C SER A 136 -15.76 25.07 11.97
N VAL A 137 -15.62 25.99 12.91
CA VAL A 137 -14.34 26.45 13.50
C VAL A 137 -14.50 26.42 15.01
N SER A 138 -13.59 25.75 15.72
CA SER A 138 -13.53 25.73 17.19
C SER A 138 -12.21 26.31 17.68
N ILE A 139 -12.27 27.24 18.63
CA ILE A 139 -11.11 27.91 19.22
C ILE A 139 -11.22 27.85 20.74
N ASP A 140 -10.20 27.29 21.38
CA ASP A 140 -10.16 27.18 22.83
C ASP A 140 -9.19 28.20 23.44
N ILE A 141 -9.70 28.88 24.47
CA ILE A 141 -8.95 29.88 25.24
C ILE A 141 -8.48 29.22 26.54
N LEU A 142 -7.16 29.11 26.71
CA LEU A 142 -6.57 28.72 28.00
C LEU A 142 -6.70 29.90 28.99
N ARG A 143 -7.70 29.86 29.87
CA ARG A 143 -7.76 30.77 31.04
C ARG A 143 -6.82 30.23 32.10
N GLY A 144 -5.71 30.93 32.34
CA GLY A 144 -4.79 30.58 33.42
C GLY A 144 -5.23 31.25 34.71
N GLU A 145 -5.77 30.49 35.67
CA GLU A 145 -5.91 31.00 37.05
C GLU A 145 -5.37 30.05 38.12
N ASN A 146 -5.25 28.74 37.88
CA ASN A 146 -4.64 27.81 38.85
C ASN A 146 -3.39 27.16 38.26
N ALA A 147 -2.24 27.43 38.91
CA ALA A 147 -0.97 26.76 38.65
C ALA A 147 -0.52 26.08 39.94
N GLU A 148 -0.49 24.75 39.94
CA GLU A 148 -0.03 23.92 41.05
C GLU A 148 1.31 23.30 40.70
N THR A 149 2.29 23.39 41.60
CA THR A 149 3.57 22.67 41.49
C THR A 149 3.63 21.59 42.55
N TYR A 150 3.81 20.35 42.13
CA TYR A 150 3.89 19.19 42.99
C TYR A 150 5.32 19.01 43.54
N THR A 151 5.47 18.25 44.62
CA THR A 151 6.76 18.00 45.29
C THR A 151 7.78 17.30 44.40
N ASN A 152 7.34 16.55 43.38
CA ASN A 152 8.19 15.92 42.37
C ASN A 152 8.65 16.87 41.25
N GLY A 153 8.33 18.18 41.36
CA GLY A 153 8.67 19.20 40.36
C GLY A 153 7.74 19.22 39.15
N CYS A 154 6.77 18.31 39.04
CA CYS A 154 5.74 18.40 38.02
C CYS A 154 4.80 19.57 38.34
N SER A 155 4.14 20.10 37.32
CA SER A 155 3.19 21.20 37.46
C SER A 155 1.92 20.95 36.65
N TYR A 156 0.80 21.44 37.17
CA TYR A 156 -0.48 21.49 36.47
C TYR A 156 -0.94 22.94 36.33
N LYS A 157 -1.39 23.30 35.13
CA LYS A 157 -2.06 24.58 34.85
C LYS A 157 -3.36 24.31 34.11
N GLY A 158 -4.49 24.61 34.73
CA GLY A 158 -5.81 24.36 34.13
C GLY A 158 -6.96 24.54 35.12
N ALA A 159 -8.18 24.30 34.64
CA ALA A 159 -9.35 24.38 35.50
C ALA A 159 -9.38 23.22 36.51
N THR A 160 -10.00 23.49 37.66
CA THR A 160 -10.24 22.52 38.72
C THR A 160 -11.69 22.62 39.17
N ALA A 161 -12.29 21.47 39.50
CA ALA A 161 -13.63 21.38 40.08
C ALA A 161 -13.58 20.41 41.26
N ALA A 162 -14.10 20.83 42.42
CA ALA A 162 -14.09 20.03 43.65
C ALA A 162 -12.71 19.45 44.02
N GLY A 163 -11.64 20.22 43.82
CA GLY A 163 -10.27 19.79 44.12
C GLY A 163 -9.67 18.77 43.13
N LYS A 164 -10.33 18.52 42.00
CA LYS A 164 -9.83 17.65 40.93
C LYS A 164 -9.63 18.44 39.63
N ARG A 165 -8.71 17.97 38.78
CA ARG A 165 -8.50 18.52 37.42
C ARG A 165 -9.76 18.30 36.59
N GLU A 166 -10.24 19.36 35.94
CA GLU A 166 -11.47 19.36 35.17
C GLU A 166 -11.32 20.24 33.93
N GLY A 167 -11.90 19.82 32.80
CA GLY A 167 -11.78 20.55 31.54
C GLY A 167 -10.35 20.53 30.99
N ARG A 168 -9.97 21.55 30.23
CA ARG A 168 -8.65 21.63 29.59
C ARG A 168 -7.57 22.00 30.60
N GLY A 169 -6.44 21.29 30.54
CA GLY A 169 -5.28 21.58 31.37
C GLY A 169 -3.97 21.09 30.78
N VAL A 170 -2.88 21.64 31.31
CA VAL A 170 -1.50 21.31 30.95
C VAL A 170 -0.83 20.69 32.16
N TYR A 171 -0.32 19.47 32.04
CA TYR A 171 0.51 18.82 33.03
C TYR A 171 1.92 18.64 32.45
N SER A 172 2.94 19.11 33.15
CA SER A 172 4.34 19.09 32.69
C SER A 172 5.26 18.62 33.80
N CYS A 173 6.25 17.80 33.48
CA CYS A 173 7.25 17.30 34.43
C CYS A 173 8.68 17.65 34.01
N PRO A 174 9.64 17.74 34.96
CA PRO A 174 11.04 18.07 34.67
C PRO A 174 11.76 17.05 33.77
N ASP A 175 11.28 15.80 33.75
CA ASP A 175 11.80 14.72 32.89
C ASP A 175 11.45 14.90 31.40
N GLY A 176 10.64 15.91 31.07
CA GLY A 176 10.20 16.21 29.71
C GLY A 176 8.82 15.66 29.37
N TYR A 177 8.19 14.87 30.25
CA TYR A 177 6.80 14.46 30.06
C TYR A 177 5.90 15.68 30.05
N ARG A 178 4.97 15.72 29.09
CA ARG A 178 3.99 16.79 29.00
C ARG A 178 2.69 16.29 28.40
N TYR A 179 1.59 16.46 29.13
CA TYR A 179 0.24 16.26 28.61
C TYR A 179 -0.50 17.59 28.53
N GLU A 180 -1.27 17.77 27.47
CA GLU A 180 -2.19 18.88 27.35
C GLU A 180 -3.47 18.45 26.66
N GLY A 181 -4.59 18.62 27.35
CA GLY A 181 -5.86 18.16 26.86
C GLY A 181 -6.91 18.15 27.96
N ASN A 182 -7.92 17.33 27.75
CA ASN A 182 -9.12 17.30 28.56
C ASN A 182 -8.97 16.36 29.77
N TYR A 183 -9.48 16.84 30.90
CA TYR A 183 -9.62 16.11 32.15
C TYR A 183 -11.09 16.05 32.55
N VAL A 184 -11.51 14.92 33.11
CA VAL A 184 -12.82 14.74 33.73
C VAL A 184 -12.59 14.06 35.08
N ALA A 185 -13.03 14.71 36.16
CA ALA A 185 -12.89 14.21 37.52
C ALA A 185 -11.46 13.77 37.90
N GLY A 186 -10.45 14.49 37.42
CA GLY A 186 -9.03 14.23 37.68
C GLY A 186 -8.31 13.35 36.67
N GLU A 187 -9.05 12.67 35.79
CA GLU A 187 -8.55 11.69 34.82
C GLU A 187 -8.50 12.26 33.40
N ILE A 188 -7.47 11.90 32.64
CA ILE A 188 -7.34 12.29 31.23
C ILE A 188 -8.45 11.60 30.40
N ASN A 189 -9.32 12.41 29.79
CA ASN A 189 -10.50 11.94 29.05
C ASN A 189 -10.87 12.92 27.95
N GLY A 190 -11.15 12.44 26.74
CA GLY A 190 -11.40 13.27 25.56
C GLY A 190 -10.14 13.43 24.72
N THR A 191 -9.93 14.57 24.07
CA THR A 191 -8.76 14.78 23.21
C THR A 191 -7.59 15.43 23.94
N GLY A 192 -6.37 15.11 23.52
CA GLY A 192 -5.16 15.73 24.05
C GLY A 192 -3.91 15.44 23.23
N THR A 193 -2.83 16.11 23.60
CA THR A 193 -1.48 15.89 23.11
C THR A 193 -0.58 15.48 24.27
N GLU A 194 0.02 14.30 24.16
CA GLU A 194 1.00 13.74 25.09
C GLU A 194 2.37 13.73 24.42
N LYS A 195 3.34 14.43 25.02
CA LYS A 195 4.76 14.30 24.72
C LYS A 195 5.39 13.43 25.79
N LEU A 196 5.97 12.31 25.38
CA LEU A 196 6.70 11.40 26.26
C LEU A 196 8.08 11.98 26.60
N SER A 197 8.61 11.59 27.75
CA SER A 197 9.97 11.97 28.19
C SER A 197 11.05 11.51 27.20
N SER A 198 10.78 10.45 26.44
CA SER A 198 11.61 9.93 25.33
C SER A 198 11.53 10.75 24.03
N GLY A 199 10.59 11.69 23.92
CA GLY A 199 10.48 12.64 22.81
C GLY A 199 9.35 12.34 21.81
N GLU A 200 8.75 11.15 21.83
CA GLU A 200 7.59 10.84 21.00
C GLU A 200 6.39 11.71 21.38
N THR A 201 5.53 11.98 20.41
CA THR A 201 4.33 12.80 20.60
C THR A 201 3.10 12.08 20.07
N TYR A 202 2.13 11.87 20.94
CA TYR A 202 0.79 11.41 20.59
C TYR A 202 -0.20 12.57 20.61
N THR A 203 -1.04 12.68 19.59
CA THR A 203 -2.20 13.57 19.59
C THR A 203 -3.43 12.75 19.23
N GLY A 204 -4.45 12.75 20.07
CA GLY A 204 -5.65 11.94 19.81
C GLY A 204 -6.59 11.83 20.99
N ALA A 205 -7.47 10.84 20.91
CA ALA A 205 -8.48 10.56 21.91
C ALA A 205 -7.95 9.68 23.06
N PHE A 206 -8.46 9.95 24.25
CA PHE A 206 -8.15 9.27 25.50
C PHE A 206 -9.43 8.91 26.24
N VAL A 207 -9.39 7.76 26.92
CA VAL A 207 -10.42 7.31 27.85
C VAL A 207 -9.72 6.76 29.08
N ASN A 208 -10.03 7.30 30.26
CA ASN A 208 -9.45 6.90 31.55
C ASN A 208 -7.91 6.85 31.54
N GLY A 209 -7.27 7.88 30.97
CA GLY A 209 -5.81 7.96 30.88
C GLY A 209 -5.16 7.14 29.77
N GLU A 210 -5.91 6.26 29.08
CA GLU A 210 -5.38 5.44 28.00
C GLU A 210 -5.74 6.02 26.64
N ARG A 211 -4.81 5.94 25.68
CA ARG A 211 -5.06 6.28 24.27
C ARG A 211 -6.16 5.36 23.73
N ASN A 212 -7.26 5.93 23.25
CA ASN A 212 -8.45 5.17 22.87
C ASN A 212 -9.27 5.96 21.84
N GLY A 213 -9.54 5.35 20.68
CA GLY A 213 -10.08 6.02 19.50
C GLY A 213 -9.00 6.49 18.53
N LEU A 214 -9.33 7.43 17.65
CA LEU A 214 -8.41 7.94 16.64
C LEU A 214 -7.25 8.71 17.27
N GLY A 215 -6.04 8.49 16.76
CA GLY A 215 -4.88 9.26 17.17
C GLY A 215 -3.71 9.17 16.20
N ARG A 216 -2.77 10.08 16.42
CA ARG A 216 -1.54 10.24 15.65
C ARG A 216 -0.34 10.17 16.59
N MET A 217 0.51 9.17 16.40
CA MET A 217 1.81 9.05 17.07
C MET A 217 2.92 9.50 16.13
N THR A 218 3.80 10.37 16.60
CA THR A 218 5.06 10.74 15.95
C THR A 218 6.20 10.18 16.79
N TYR A 219 6.95 9.26 16.20
CA TYR A 219 8.05 8.57 16.85
C TYR A 219 9.34 9.41 16.79
N SER A 220 10.28 9.13 17.69
CA SER A 220 11.56 9.83 17.81
C SER A 220 12.45 9.69 16.55
N ASP A 221 12.26 8.63 15.78
CA ASP A 221 12.93 8.37 14.52
C ASP A 221 12.30 9.11 13.31
N GLY A 222 11.19 9.82 13.52
CA GLY A 222 10.42 10.52 12.48
C GLY A 222 9.30 9.68 11.85
N SER A 223 9.18 8.39 12.21
CA SER A 223 8.06 7.54 11.81
C SER A 223 6.75 8.11 12.37
N ILE A 224 5.64 7.86 11.68
CA ILE A 224 4.30 8.35 12.07
C ILE A 224 3.30 7.20 11.97
N TYR A 225 2.47 7.04 13.00
CA TYR A 225 1.27 6.22 12.94
C TYR A 225 0.03 7.10 13.06
N GLU A 226 -0.97 6.88 12.22
CA GLU A 226 -2.28 7.54 12.25
C GLU A 226 -3.36 6.47 12.14
N GLY A 227 -4.20 6.30 13.17
CA GLY A 227 -5.21 5.24 13.17
C GLY A 227 -5.91 5.05 14.50
N ASP A 228 -6.62 3.93 14.63
CA ASP A 228 -7.35 3.61 15.85
C ASP A 228 -6.43 3.09 16.96
N TYR A 229 -6.75 3.48 18.19
CA TYR A 229 -6.16 2.96 19.42
C TYR A 229 -7.23 2.30 20.28
N ILE A 230 -6.88 1.18 20.92
CA ILE A 230 -7.69 0.57 21.96
C ILE A 230 -6.77 0.27 23.13
N ARG A 231 -7.07 0.87 24.30
CA ARG A 231 -6.31 0.66 25.55
C ARG A 231 -4.80 0.84 25.37
N GLY A 232 -4.41 1.97 24.77
CA GLY A 232 -3.00 2.34 24.57
C GLY A 232 -2.32 1.74 23.33
N LYS A 233 -2.94 0.75 22.66
CA LYS A 233 -2.31 0.02 21.54
C LYS A 233 -2.95 0.33 20.20
N ARG A 234 -2.15 0.33 19.13
CA ARG A 234 -2.63 0.42 17.74
C ARG A 234 -3.54 -0.78 17.46
N SER A 235 -4.74 -0.49 16.97
CA SER A 235 -5.79 -1.47 16.68
C SER A 235 -6.63 -0.95 15.52
N GLY A 236 -7.59 -1.72 15.01
CA GLY A 236 -8.52 -1.24 13.99
C GLY A 236 -7.80 -0.86 12.69
N ASN A 237 -8.19 0.24 12.05
CA ASN A 237 -7.55 0.68 10.82
C ASN A 237 -6.47 1.72 11.12
N GLY A 238 -5.36 1.66 10.40
CA GLY A 238 -4.30 2.66 10.58
C GLY A 238 -3.26 2.68 9.47
N THR A 239 -2.62 3.84 9.34
CA THR A 239 -1.51 4.10 8.44
C THR A 239 -0.23 4.28 9.25
N GLN A 240 0.79 3.49 8.94
CA GLN A 240 2.14 3.68 9.45
C GLN A 240 3.04 4.16 8.32
N THR A 241 3.61 5.33 8.46
CA THR A 241 4.75 5.82 7.66
C THR A 241 6.01 5.58 8.47
N TYR A 242 6.98 4.88 7.89
CA TYR A 242 8.26 4.59 8.54
C TYR A 242 9.31 5.63 8.14
N LYS A 243 10.39 5.73 8.92
CA LYS A 243 11.51 6.63 8.67
C LYS A 243 12.13 6.49 7.27
N ASP A 244 12.17 5.27 6.73
CA ASP A 244 12.70 5.00 5.40
C ASP A 244 11.74 5.43 4.26
N GLY A 245 10.57 5.96 4.61
CA GLY A 245 9.52 6.36 3.68
C GLY A 245 8.57 5.23 3.29
N SER A 246 8.78 4.00 3.78
CA SER A 246 7.83 2.91 3.57
C SER A 246 6.51 3.22 4.26
N VAL A 247 5.41 2.69 3.71
CA VAL A 247 4.06 2.97 4.19
C VAL A 247 3.29 1.67 4.30
N TYR A 248 2.65 1.43 5.43
CA TYR A 248 1.62 0.42 5.62
C TYR A 248 0.27 1.09 5.82
N VAL A 249 -0.77 0.62 5.13
CA VAL A 249 -2.17 1.01 5.33
C VAL A 249 -2.99 -0.26 5.49
N GLY A 250 -3.64 -0.45 6.62
CA GLY A 250 -4.46 -1.65 6.84
C GLY A 250 -4.88 -1.86 8.26
N ASP A 251 -5.23 -3.11 8.55
CA ASP A 251 -5.73 -3.56 9.84
C ASP A 251 -4.59 -3.78 10.86
N TRP A 252 -4.86 -3.38 12.10
CA TRP A 252 -3.97 -3.49 13.25
C TRP A 252 -4.65 -4.22 14.39
N LYS A 253 -3.86 -4.98 15.15
CA LYS A 253 -4.29 -5.61 16.40
C LYS A 253 -3.12 -5.69 17.36
N ASP A 254 -3.31 -5.12 18.56
CA ASP A 254 -2.32 -5.18 19.64
C ASP A 254 -0.91 -4.76 19.18
N ASP A 255 -0.81 -3.61 18.49
CA ASP A 255 0.43 -3.05 17.94
C ASP A 255 1.06 -3.80 16.77
N ARG A 256 0.35 -4.77 16.17
CA ARG A 256 0.84 -5.53 15.01
C ARG A 256 -0.08 -5.39 13.82
N ARG A 257 0.48 -5.41 12.62
CA ARG A 257 -0.26 -5.56 11.35
C ARG A 257 -0.96 -6.91 11.36
N ASN A 258 -2.27 -6.91 11.15
CA ASN A 258 -3.10 -8.10 11.31
C ASN A 258 -4.43 -7.92 10.60
N GLY A 259 -4.81 -8.82 9.69
CA GLY A 259 -5.96 -8.64 8.80
C GLY A 259 -5.52 -8.26 7.39
N GLU A 260 -6.27 -7.43 6.69
CA GLU A 260 -5.91 -7.00 5.34
C GLU A 260 -5.08 -5.72 5.37
N GLY A 261 -4.14 -5.56 4.45
CA GLY A 261 -3.39 -4.32 4.34
C GLY A 261 -2.43 -4.25 3.16
N ALA A 262 -2.13 -3.02 2.77
CA ALA A 262 -1.17 -2.70 1.73
C ALA A 262 0.14 -2.16 2.34
N TYR A 263 1.27 -2.61 1.83
CA TYR A 263 2.60 -2.13 2.18
C TYR A 263 3.36 -1.70 0.93
N THR A 264 3.89 -0.48 0.94
CA THR A 264 4.74 0.07 -0.11
C THR A 264 6.13 0.35 0.47
N THR A 265 7.19 -0.11 -0.20
CA THR A 265 8.57 0.17 0.23
C THR A 265 8.90 1.66 0.09
N GLY A 266 9.88 2.14 0.85
CA GLY A 266 10.22 3.57 0.86
C GLY A 266 10.75 4.10 -0.47
N ASP A 267 11.45 3.25 -1.22
CA ASP A 267 11.86 3.50 -2.61
C ASP A 267 10.71 3.43 -3.62
N LYS A 268 9.51 3.00 -3.18
CA LYS A 268 8.32 2.77 -3.99
C LYS A 268 8.53 1.78 -5.13
N VAL A 269 9.52 0.89 -5.01
CA VAL A 269 9.79 -0.16 -6.01
C VAL A 269 8.80 -1.31 -5.86
N TRP A 270 8.41 -1.65 -4.62
CA TRP A 270 7.57 -2.79 -4.34
C TRP A 270 6.29 -2.40 -3.59
N THR A 271 5.20 -3.06 -3.97
CA THR A 271 3.93 -3.00 -3.27
C THR A 271 3.45 -4.42 -2.95
N TYR A 272 2.99 -4.63 -1.72
CA TYR A 272 2.23 -5.80 -1.30
C TYR A 272 0.81 -5.37 -0.92
N ASP A 273 -0.19 -6.12 -1.36
CA ASP A 273 -1.60 -5.93 -1.01
C ASP A 273 -2.20 -7.29 -0.68
N GLY A 274 -2.56 -7.53 0.59
CA GLY A 274 -3.11 -8.80 1.04
C GLY A 274 -3.10 -8.98 2.55
N GLY A 275 -3.16 -10.24 2.96
CA GLY A 275 -3.30 -10.61 4.36
C GLY A 275 -2.03 -10.51 5.21
N TRP A 276 -2.22 -10.18 6.48
CA TRP A 276 -1.20 -10.03 7.51
C TRP A 276 -1.60 -10.79 8.77
N LEU A 277 -0.63 -11.43 9.42
CA LEU A 277 -0.80 -12.06 10.71
C LEU A 277 0.44 -11.79 11.56
N ASN A 278 0.26 -11.03 12.64
CA ASN A 278 1.35 -10.69 13.58
C ASN A 278 2.58 -10.13 12.87
N ASP A 279 2.38 -9.08 12.07
CA ASP A 279 3.42 -8.39 11.30
C ASP A 279 4.03 -9.15 10.11
N ARG A 280 3.57 -10.36 9.82
CA ARG A 280 4.03 -11.16 8.66
C ARG A 280 2.95 -11.27 7.60
N ARG A 281 3.35 -11.29 6.33
CA ARG A 281 2.43 -11.59 5.22
C ARG A 281 1.89 -13.00 5.38
N SER A 282 0.58 -13.16 5.29
CA SER A 282 -0.12 -14.41 5.55
C SER A 282 -1.45 -14.46 4.81
N GLY A 283 -1.84 -15.62 4.28
CA GLY A 283 -3.05 -15.74 3.48
C GLY A 283 -2.84 -15.26 2.04
N GLN A 284 -3.91 -14.82 1.37
CA GLN A 284 -3.81 -14.41 -0.03
C GLN A 284 -3.21 -13.01 -0.16
N GLY A 285 -2.44 -12.77 -1.22
CA GLY A 285 -1.95 -11.43 -1.52
C GLY A 285 -1.37 -11.28 -2.92
N LYS A 286 -1.16 -10.02 -3.29
CA LYS A 286 -0.48 -9.58 -4.50
C LYS A 286 0.80 -8.85 -4.13
N LEU A 287 1.94 -9.37 -4.58
CA LEU A 287 3.23 -8.68 -4.51
C LEU A 287 3.61 -8.21 -5.92
N ALA A 288 3.87 -6.93 -6.11
CA ALA A 288 4.18 -6.37 -7.43
C ALA A 288 5.35 -5.40 -7.35
N ALA A 289 6.22 -5.45 -8.36
CA ALA A 289 7.14 -4.38 -8.67
C ALA A 289 6.35 -3.27 -9.39
N ASN A 290 6.49 -2.02 -8.94
CA ASN A 290 5.70 -0.90 -9.45
C ASN A 290 6.08 -0.49 -10.89
N ASP A 291 7.24 -0.93 -11.38
CA ASP A 291 7.66 -0.80 -12.78
C ASP A 291 7.03 -1.87 -13.71
N GLY A 292 6.27 -2.82 -13.15
CA GLY A 292 5.66 -3.93 -13.89
C GLY A 292 6.62 -5.08 -14.21
N SER A 293 7.87 -5.05 -13.74
CA SER A 293 8.87 -6.09 -13.97
C SER A 293 8.54 -7.43 -13.30
N TYR A 294 7.67 -7.42 -12.30
CA TYR A 294 7.25 -8.63 -11.60
C TYR A 294 5.87 -8.46 -10.96
N THR A 295 5.07 -9.53 -10.99
CA THR A 295 3.85 -9.63 -10.18
C THR A 295 3.66 -11.07 -9.72
N TYR A 296 3.40 -11.26 -8.45
CA TYR A 296 2.98 -12.52 -7.84
C TYR A 296 1.58 -12.36 -7.25
N ILE A 297 0.69 -13.30 -7.55
CA ILE A 297 -0.66 -13.40 -6.98
C ILE A 297 -0.82 -14.82 -6.45
N GLY A 298 -0.91 -14.96 -5.13
CA GLY A 298 -0.99 -16.26 -4.47
C GLY A 298 -0.94 -16.16 -2.95
N ALA A 299 -0.74 -17.31 -2.30
CA ALA A 299 -0.72 -17.38 -0.84
C ALA A 299 0.66 -17.09 -0.25
N PHE A 300 0.66 -16.55 0.95
CA PHE A 300 1.82 -16.34 1.81
C PHE A 300 1.63 -17.08 3.13
N ALA A 301 2.73 -17.63 3.66
CA ALA A 301 2.80 -18.17 5.00
C ALA A 301 4.12 -17.72 5.62
N ASP A 302 4.05 -16.97 6.72
CA ASP A 302 5.22 -16.41 7.41
C ASP A 302 6.18 -15.69 6.45
N ASP A 303 5.64 -14.74 5.68
CA ASP A 303 6.35 -13.96 4.66
C ASP A 303 6.84 -14.72 3.42
N ARG A 304 6.71 -16.05 3.38
CA ARG A 304 7.11 -16.90 2.25
C ARG A 304 5.95 -17.12 1.27
N ARG A 305 6.20 -17.03 -0.03
CA ARG A 305 5.24 -17.45 -1.06
C ARG A 305 5.02 -18.96 -0.97
N THR A 306 3.77 -19.39 -1.05
CA THR A 306 3.38 -20.79 -0.88
C THR A 306 2.13 -21.15 -1.67
N GLY A 307 1.93 -22.46 -1.90
CA GLY A 307 0.74 -23.00 -2.54
C GLY A 307 0.62 -22.65 -4.03
N GLN A 308 -0.60 -22.74 -4.56
CA GLN A 308 -0.87 -22.42 -5.96
C GLN A 308 -0.88 -20.92 -6.18
N ALA A 309 -0.14 -20.45 -7.18
CA ALA A 309 -0.01 -19.03 -7.47
C ALA A 309 0.27 -18.75 -8.96
N THR A 310 0.15 -17.48 -9.34
CA THR A 310 0.58 -16.96 -10.64
C THR A 310 1.70 -15.93 -10.44
N ALA A 311 2.83 -16.13 -11.10
CA ALA A 311 3.92 -15.17 -11.21
C ALA A 311 4.07 -14.69 -12.66
N THR A 312 4.09 -13.38 -12.87
CA THR A 312 4.33 -12.73 -14.17
C THR A 312 5.66 -12.00 -14.10
N PHE A 313 6.47 -12.15 -15.14
CA PHE A 313 7.82 -11.58 -15.23
C PHE A 313 7.85 -10.52 -16.33
N GLY A 314 8.72 -9.51 -16.18
CA GLY A 314 8.82 -8.37 -17.09
C GLY A 314 9.26 -8.73 -18.51
N ASP A 315 9.87 -9.90 -18.70
CA ASP A 315 10.20 -10.45 -20.01
C ASP A 315 8.99 -11.11 -20.73
N GLY A 316 7.81 -11.10 -20.10
CA GLY A 316 6.58 -11.67 -20.62
C GLY A 316 6.35 -13.13 -20.23
N ARG A 317 7.26 -13.75 -19.45
CA ARG A 317 6.99 -15.08 -18.90
C ARG A 317 5.85 -15.03 -17.88
N VAL A 318 5.07 -16.12 -17.82
CA VAL A 318 4.03 -16.32 -16.81
C VAL A 318 4.15 -17.75 -16.28
N PHE A 319 4.37 -17.90 -14.98
CA PHE A 319 4.33 -19.18 -14.29
C PHE A 319 3.03 -19.32 -13.50
N ARG A 320 2.34 -20.44 -13.67
CA ARG A 320 1.15 -20.82 -12.90
C ARG A 320 1.41 -22.17 -12.27
N GLY A 321 1.55 -22.24 -10.95
CA GLY A 321 1.86 -23.50 -10.30
C GLY A 321 2.17 -23.37 -8.83
N THR A 322 2.86 -24.40 -8.33
CA THR A 322 3.13 -24.58 -6.92
C THR A 322 4.36 -23.79 -6.49
N PHE A 323 4.23 -23.07 -5.38
CA PHE A 323 5.34 -22.45 -4.67
C PHE A 323 5.52 -23.13 -3.30
N VAL A 324 6.76 -23.40 -2.93
CA VAL A 324 7.14 -23.90 -1.62
C VAL A 324 8.29 -23.02 -1.12
N ASN A 325 8.04 -22.26 -0.05
CA ASN A 325 9.05 -21.41 0.57
C ASN A 325 9.76 -20.49 -0.44
N ASP A 326 9.00 -19.71 -1.22
CA ASP A 326 9.50 -18.81 -2.28
C ASP A 326 10.01 -19.47 -3.56
N VAL A 327 10.17 -20.80 -3.58
CA VAL A 327 10.66 -21.55 -4.72
C VAL A 327 9.50 -22.10 -5.55
N GLN A 328 9.62 -22.07 -6.88
CA GLN A 328 8.68 -22.80 -7.75
C GLN A 328 9.06 -24.28 -7.69
N ASP A 329 8.25 -25.07 -7.00
CA ASP A 329 8.52 -26.47 -6.71
C ASP A 329 7.21 -27.26 -6.69
N GLY A 330 7.15 -28.34 -7.46
CA GLY A 330 5.97 -29.13 -7.74
C GLY A 330 5.33 -28.84 -9.11
N PRO A 331 4.05 -29.20 -9.32
CA PRO A 331 3.41 -29.06 -10.62
C PRO A 331 3.18 -27.59 -11.01
N GLY A 332 3.35 -27.27 -12.30
CA GLY A 332 3.07 -25.96 -12.86
C GLY A 332 3.09 -25.89 -14.40
N GLU A 333 2.77 -24.71 -14.91
CA GLU A 333 2.88 -24.30 -16.32
C GLU A 333 3.69 -23.00 -16.41
N LEU A 334 4.75 -22.99 -17.22
CA LEU A 334 5.52 -21.81 -17.60
C LEU A 334 5.19 -21.45 -19.05
N THR A 335 4.54 -20.31 -19.28
CA THR A 335 4.31 -19.73 -20.61
C THR A 335 5.36 -18.64 -20.88
N PHE A 336 5.91 -18.62 -22.09
CA PHE A 336 6.86 -17.64 -22.58
C PHE A 336 6.17 -16.61 -23.50
N LYS A 337 6.84 -15.48 -23.74
CA LYS A 337 6.32 -14.37 -24.58
C LYS A 337 6.04 -14.79 -26.03
N ASP A 338 6.78 -15.74 -26.56
CA ASP A 338 6.63 -16.31 -27.90
C ASP A 338 5.48 -17.33 -28.02
N GLY A 339 4.74 -17.58 -26.92
CA GLY A 339 3.66 -18.55 -26.85
C GLY A 339 4.10 -19.98 -26.52
N ARG A 340 5.42 -20.22 -26.41
CA ARG A 340 5.95 -21.51 -25.94
C ARG A 340 5.49 -21.79 -24.51
N LYS A 341 5.25 -23.05 -24.18
CA LYS A 341 4.76 -23.48 -22.87
C LYS A 341 5.51 -24.70 -22.38
N ILE A 342 5.80 -24.77 -21.09
CA ILE A 342 6.30 -25.97 -20.43
C ILE A 342 5.33 -26.31 -19.30
N THR A 343 4.75 -27.51 -19.32
CA THR A 343 3.83 -28.01 -18.30
C THR A 343 4.37 -29.28 -17.68
N GLY A 344 4.46 -29.35 -16.36
CA GLY A 344 4.95 -30.54 -15.67
C GLY A 344 5.43 -30.26 -14.26
N GLN A 345 6.38 -31.07 -13.80
CA GLN A 345 7.04 -30.91 -12.52
C GLN A 345 8.17 -29.88 -12.60
N PHE A 346 8.27 -29.04 -11.58
CA PHE A 346 9.32 -28.04 -11.39
C PHE A 346 10.03 -28.31 -10.08
N HIS A 347 11.33 -28.04 -10.04
CA HIS A 347 12.15 -28.02 -8.84
C HIS A 347 13.17 -26.90 -8.99
N ASP A 348 13.39 -26.11 -7.94
CA ASP A 348 14.29 -24.96 -7.95
C ASP A 348 14.10 -24.04 -9.18
N HIS A 349 12.85 -23.65 -9.47
CA HIS A 349 12.49 -22.76 -10.58
C HIS A 349 12.66 -23.33 -11.99
N ARG A 350 13.02 -24.61 -12.12
CA ARG A 350 13.32 -25.25 -13.39
C ARG A 350 12.47 -26.50 -13.60
N PRO A 351 12.10 -26.83 -14.85
CA PRO A 351 11.52 -28.12 -15.17
C PRO A 351 12.41 -29.27 -14.66
N SER A 352 11.84 -30.18 -13.89
CA SER A 352 12.54 -31.32 -13.30
C SER A 352 11.59 -32.49 -13.14
N GLY A 353 11.96 -33.68 -13.59
CA GLY A 353 11.06 -34.81 -13.75
C GLY A 353 10.27 -34.75 -15.06
N SER A 354 9.05 -35.30 -15.08
CA SER A 354 8.24 -35.34 -16.31
C SER A 354 7.64 -33.97 -16.63
N ALA A 355 7.91 -33.49 -17.85
CA ALA A 355 7.31 -32.27 -18.38
C ALA A 355 7.16 -32.30 -19.91
N ILE A 356 6.16 -31.56 -20.38
CA ILE A 356 5.83 -31.39 -21.80
C ILE A 356 6.11 -29.95 -22.18
N GLU A 357 6.97 -29.74 -23.17
CA GLU A 357 7.17 -28.44 -23.83
C GLU A 357 6.37 -28.40 -25.14
N VAL A 358 5.59 -27.34 -25.35
CA VAL A 358 4.86 -27.08 -26.58
C VAL A 358 5.34 -25.76 -27.16
N SER A 359 5.76 -25.76 -28.41
CA SER A 359 6.22 -24.58 -29.16
C SER A 359 5.54 -24.51 -30.52
N SER A 360 5.83 -23.47 -31.29
CA SER A 360 5.38 -23.36 -32.70
C SER A 360 6.05 -24.38 -33.64
N VAL A 361 7.11 -25.06 -33.20
CA VAL A 361 7.91 -25.98 -34.02
C VAL A 361 7.62 -27.45 -33.69
N ALA A 362 7.49 -27.76 -32.39
CA ALA A 362 7.30 -29.12 -31.92
C ALA A 362 6.67 -29.18 -30.52
N THR A 363 6.14 -30.36 -30.20
CA THR A 363 5.82 -30.81 -28.84
C THR A 363 6.89 -31.79 -28.38
N ILE A 364 7.51 -31.52 -27.23
CA ILE A 364 8.53 -32.35 -26.61
C ILE A 364 7.95 -32.93 -25.32
N ASN A 365 7.89 -34.25 -25.20
CA ASN A 365 7.48 -34.95 -23.99
C ASN A 365 8.66 -35.78 -23.48
N GLY A 366 9.15 -35.51 -22.28
CA GLY A 366 10.32 -36.19 -21.75
C GLY A 366 10.56 -35.97 -20.26
N THR A 367 11.70 -36.47 -19.80
CA THR A 367 12.20 -36.21 -18.45
C THR A 367 13.20 -35.06 -18.50
N TRP A 368 13.15 -34.20 -17.49
CA TRP A 368 13.95 -33.00 -17.37
C TRP A 368 14.76 -33.04 -16.07
N ALA A 369 15.93 -32.42 -16.08
CA ALA A 369 16.74 -32.19 -14.89
C ALA A 369 17.40 -30.82 -15.05
N GLU A 370 17.25 -29.94 -14.05
CA GLU A 370 17.80 -28.57 -14.11
C GLU A 370 17.38 -27.79 -15.38
N GLY A 371 16.16 -28.03 -15.87
CA GLY A 371 15.64 -27.38 -17.07
C GLY A 371 16.22 -27.89 -18.39
N LEU A 372 16.96 -29.00 -18.38
CA LEU A 372 17.50 -29.67 -19.57
C LEU A 372 16.86 -31.05 -19.73
N LEU A 373 16.61 -31.46 -20.98
CA LEU A 373 16.17 -32.83 -21.27
C LEU A 373 17.21 -33.84 -20.80
N GLN A 374 16.75 -34.88 -20.11
CA GLN A 374 17.57 -35.94 -19.55
C GLN A 374 16.85 -37.29 -19.74
N GLY A 375 17.55 -38.30 -20.25
CA GLY A 375 16.97 -39.61 -20.53
C GLY A 375 16.10 -39.62 -21.78
N ARG A 376 15.04 -40.44 -21.80
CA ARG A 376 14.21 -40.62 -23.00
C ARG A 376 13.24 -39.45 -23.18
N ALA A 377 13.16 -38.93 -24.42
CA ALA A 377 12.15 -37.96 -24.82
C ALA A 377 11.56 -38.31 -26.20
N VAL A 378 10.36 -37.80 -26.44
CA VAL A 378 9.63 -37.87 -27.70
C VAL A 378 9.40 -36.44 -28.19
N VAL A 379 9.90 -36.13 -29.39
CA VAL A 379 9.68 -34.86 -30.08
C VAL A 379 8.72 -35.12 -31.24
N GLN A 380 7.56 -34.50 -31.19
CA GLN A 380 6.57 -34.50 -32.27
C GLN A 380 6.61 -33.15 -32.97
N TYR A 381 7.12 -33.10 -34.19
CA TYR A 381 7.16 -31.87 -34.98
C TYR A 381 5.78 -31.53 -35.51
N VAL A 382 5.49 -30.22 -35.65
CA VAL A 382 4.23 -29.73 -36.24
C VAL A 382 4.09 -30.15 -37.70
N THR A 383 5.21 -30.35 -38.40
CA THR A 383 5.28 -30.88 -39.76
C THR A 383 4.86 -32.35 -39.85
N GLY A 384 4.77 -33.08 -38.72
CA GLY A 384 4.27 -34.44 -38.61
C GLY A 384 5.34 -35.50 -38.36
N GLU A 385 6.62 -35.20 -38.63
CA GLU A 385 7.73 -36.07 -38.25
C GLU A 385 7.84 -36.21 -36.73
N ARG A 386 8.45 -37.31 -36.30
CA ARG A 386 8.59 -37.64 -34.88
C ARG A 386 9.97 -38.20 -34.60
N PHE A 387 10.62 -37.70 -33.56
CA PHE A 387 11.86 -38.26 -33.04
C PHE A 387 11.63 -38.86 -31.66
N GLU A 388 12.18 -40.05 -31.41
CA GLU A 388 12.25 -40.66 -30.08
C GLU A 388 13.70 -40.98 -29.76
N GLY A 389 14.25 -40.51 -28.65
CA GLY A 389 15.66 -40.77 -28.36
C GLY A 389 16.10 -40.46 -26.94
N GLN A 390 17.37 -40.76 -26.68
CA GLN A 390 18.05 -40.46 -25.42
C GLN A 390 18.68 -39.07 -25.44
N TYR A 391 18.59 -38.38 -24.32
CA TYR A 391 19.14 -37.05 -24.09
C TYR A 391 20.04 -37.04 -22.85
N VAL A 392 21.13 -36.28 -22.92
CA VAL A 392 22.00 -35.97 -21.79
C VAL A 392 22.31 -34.49 -21.85
N ASN A 393 22.05 -33.76 -20.76
CA ASN A 393 22.27 -32.31 -20.68
C ASN A 393 21.62 -31.53 -21.85
N GLY A 394 20.40 -31.91 -22.24
CA GLY A 394 19.64 -31.24 -23.29
C GLY A 394 20.00 -31.65 -24.71
N LYS A 395 21.02 -32.48 -24.93
CA LYS A 395 21.48 -32.90 -26.26
C LYS A 395 21.13 -34.34 -26.54
N ARG A 396 20.83 -34.69 -27.80
CA ARG A 396 20.66 -36.09 -28.20
C ARG A 396 21.97 -36.84 -27.99
N ASN A 397 21.93 -37.88 -27.17
CA ASN A 397 23.10 -38.68 -26.83
C ASN A 397 22.66 -40.12 -26.52
N GLY A 398 23.07 -41.07 -27.37
CA GLY A 398 22.61 -42.46 -27.35
C GLY A 398 21.74 -42.84 -28.55
N PRO A 399 20.97 -43.94 -28.48
CA PRO A 399 20.09 -44.37 -29.57
C PRO A 399 18.90 -43.41 -29.75
N GLY A 400 18.48 -43.24 -31.01
CA GLY A 400 17.28 -42.51 -31.38
C GLY A 400 16.66 -43.00 -32.69
N THR A 401 15.38 -42.73 -32.86
CA THR A 401 14.56 -43.14 -33.99
C THR A 401 13.82 -41.94 -34.54
N ASP A 402 14.12 -41.56 -35.78
CA ASP A 402 13.32 -40.60 -36.55
C ASP A 402 12.21 -41.37 -37.29
N THR A 403 10.98 -40.87 -37.25
CA THR A 403 9.83 -41.38 -38.01
C THR A 403 9.38 -40.29 -38.98
N ARG A 404 9.40 -40.60 -40.27
CA ARG A 404 9.01 -39.71 -41.35
C ARG A 404 7.51 -39.80 -41.64
N LEU A 405 7.00 -38.84 -42.41
CA LEU A 405 5.60 -38.77 -42.84
C LEU A 405 5.13 -39.99 -43.64
N ASP A 406 6.02 -40.63 -44.39
CA ASP A 406 5.73 -41.85 -45.14
C ASP A 406 5.63 -43.10 -44.25
N GLY A 407 5.85 -42.96 -42.94
CA GLY A 407 5.91 -44.06 -41.97
C GLY A 407 7.25 -44.79 -41.92
N SER A 408 8.22 -44.40 -42.75
CA SER A 408 9.57 -44.95 -42.67
C SER A 408 10.28 -44.45 -41.40
N LYS A 409 11.14 -45.29 -40.83
CA LYS A 409 11.91 -44.98 -39.63
C LYS A 409 13.40 -45.01 -39.92
N GLU A 410 14.16 -44.22 -39.18
CA GLU A 410 15.61 -44.17 -39.25
C GLU A 410 16.17 -44.29 -37.82
N GLU A 411 16.76 -45.45 -37.52
CA GLU A 411 17.39 -45.75 -36.23
C GLU A 411 18.87 -45.39 -36.30
N CYS A 412 19.31 -44.42 -35.52
CA CYS A 412 20.69 -43.93 -35.49
C CYS A 412 21.19 -43.78 -34.05
N ARG A 413 22.51 -43.72 -33.89
CA ARG A 413 23.15 -43.28 -32.63
C ARG A 413 23.53 -41.80 -32.72
N TRP A 414 23.44 -41.11 -31.60
CA TRP A 414 23.79 -39.69 -31.45
C TRP A 414 24.86 -39.52 -30.38
N ILE A 415 25.74 -38.55 -30.55
CA ILE A 415 26.70 -38.08 -29.53
C ILE A 415 26.65 -36.56 -29.58
N ASP A 416 26.14 -35.93 -28.53
CA ASP A 416 26.01 -34.47 -28.40
C ASP A 416 25.41 -33.80 -29.64
N ASP A 417 24.23 -34.27 -30.05
CA ASP A 417 23.49 -33.86 -31.27
C ASP A 417 24.16 -34.17 -32.60
N VAL A 418 25.32 -34.85 -32.60
CA VAL A 418 25.97 -35.36 -33.82
C VAL A 418 25.51 -36.77 -34.12
N ARG A 419 24.78 -36.93 -35.23
CA ARG A 419 24.37 -38.22 -35.77
C ARG A 419 25.60 -39.03 -36.17
N GLN A 420 25.69 -40.26 -35.67
CA GLN A 420 26.77 -41.17 -36.02
C GLN A 420 26.53 -41.80 -37.40
N PRO A 421 27.60 -42.17 -38.14
CA PRO A 421 27.47 -42.64 -39.54
C PRO A 421 26.61 -43.90 -39.71
N ALA A 422 26.61 -44.81 -38.74
CA ALA A 422 25.89 -46.07 -38.85
C ALA A 422 24.42 -45.91 -38.45
N CYS A 423 23.51 -46.14 -39.41
CA CYS A 423 22.07 -46.06 -39.22
C CYS A 423 21.35 -47.24 -39.88
N THR A 424 20.14 -47.54 -39.39
CA THR A 424 19.23 -48.50 -40.02
C THR A 424 17.96 -47.79 -40.47
N ARG A 425 17.67 -47.82 -41.78
CA ARG A 425 16.38 -47.38 -42.31
C ARG A 425 15.39 -48.54 -42.29
N ILE A 426 14.20 -48.31 -41.77
CA ILE A 426 13.06 -49.23 -41.81
C ILE A 426 12.04 -48.61 -42.75
N THR A 427 11.74 -49.26 -43.87
CA THR A 427 10.70 -48.81 -44.81
C THR A 427 9.29 -48.96 -44.21
N PRO A 428 8.26 -48.34 -44.80
CA PRO A 428 6.89 -48.42 -44.27
C PRO A 428 6.35 -49.87 -44.21
N ASN A 429 6.84 -50.75 -45.10
CA ASN A 429 6.53 -52.18 -45.09
C ASN A 429 7.45 -53.04 -44.19
N GLY A 430 8.30 -52.42 -43.36
CA GLY A 430 9.12 -53.10 -42.34
C GLY A 430 10.48 -53.61 -42.81
N LYS A 431 10.90 -53.39 -44.06
CA LYS A 431 12.22 -53.80 -44.54
C LYS A 431 13.32 -52.98 -43.88
N ARG A 432 14.29 -53.66 -43.25
CA ARG A 432 15.47 -53.04 -42.63
C ARG A 432 16.61 -52.92 -43.65
N ILE A 433 17.23 -51.74 -43.72
CA ILE A 433 18.34 -51.41 -44.61
C ILE A 433 19.41 -50.72 -43.78
N GLU A 434 20.51 -51.40 -43.52
CA GLU A 434 21.68 -50.83 -42.84
C GLU A 434 22.52 -50.04 -43.84
N TYR A 435 22.95 -48.84 -43.45
CA TYR A 435 23.83 -48.03 -44.26
C TYR A 435 24.76 -47.21 -43.39
N ARG A 436 25.89 -46.81 -43.97
CA ARG A 436 26.79 -45.82 -43.38
C ARG A 436 26.63 -44.51 -44.15
N SER A 437 26.12 -43.50 -43.46
CA SER A 437 26.13 -42.12 -43.93
C SER A 437 27.59 -41.66 -44.03
N ASN A 438 28.08 -41.44 -45.26
CA ASN A 438 29.32 -40.70 -45.45
C ASN A 438 28.99 -39.24 -45.10
N SER A 439 29.56 -38.76 -44.00
CA SER A 439 29.37 -37.40 -43.51
C SER A 439 29.88 -36.36 -44.53
N ARG A 440 29.04 -35.96 -45.48
CA ARG A 440 29.05 -34.65 -46.13
C ARG A 440 27.61 -34.26 -46.49
N ASN A 441 27.13 -33.24 -45.78
CA ASN A 441 25.82 -32.57 -45.82
C ASN A 441 24.72 -33.19 -44.96
#